data_AF-A0A101CHN5-F1
#
_entry.id   AF-A0A101CHN5-F1
#
_cell.length_a   1.000
_cell.length_b   1.000
_cell.length_c   1.000
_cell.angle_alpha   90.00
_cell.angle_beta   90.00
_cell.angle_gamma   90.00
#
_symmetry.space_group_name_H-M   'P 1'
#
loop_
_entity.id
_entity.type
_entity.pdbx_description
1 polymer ?
#
loop_
_entity_poly.entity_id
_entity_poly.type
_entity_poly.pdbx_seq_one_letter_code
_entity_poly.pdbx_strand_id
1 'polypeptide(L)'
;MTNYFVLILEYLLTRGKGVIPNILISTILSGFFYFTTLQTSLVIDMSKNAVGLLGILLGFTVSLFAIILSVNNEIVNKAKTQFLQIRFYRQNFSLYDQIVANIAFIICLFSFLLIYNFLFPIIFENTLKRYIIFFVLNIWAIIFSILELVSCIINYYLLVTGKNENSTQT
;
A
#
# COMPACT_ATOMS: atom_id res chain seq x y z
N MET A 1 8.28 -12.68 -14.35
CA MET A 1 7.15 -11.73 -14.45
C MET A 1 5.85 -12.30 -13.88
N THR A 2 5.55 -13.59 -14.08
CA THR A 2 4.32 -14.26 -13.60
C THR A 2 4.07 -14.11 -12.08
N ASN A 3 5.11 -14.18 -11.25
CA ASN A 3 4.97 -14.08 -9.79
C ASN A 3 4.47 -12.70 -9.31
N TYR A 4 4.80 -11.61 -9.99
CA TYR A 4 4.31 -10.27 -9.63
C TYR A 4 2.81 -10.12 -9.95
N PHE A 5 2.36 -10.73 -11.05
CA PHE A 5 0.96 -10.73 -11.45
C PHE A 5 0.10 -11.55 -10.47
N VAL A 6 0.64 -12.66 -9.98
CA VAL A 6 0.01 -13.48 -8.93
C VAL A 6 -0.15 -12.67 -7.65
N LEU A 7 0.86 -11.89 -7.26
CA LEU A 7 0.83 -11.04 -6.07
C LEU A 7 -0.24 -9.94 -6.15
N ILE A 8 -0.41 -9.34 -7.33
CA ILE A 8 -1.49 -8.37 -7.61
C ILE A 8 -2.87 -9.04 -7.53
N LEU A 9 -3.00 -10.24 -8.10
CA LEU A 9 -4.26 -10.97 -8.13
C LEU A 9 -4.67 -11.43 -6.72
N GLU A 10 -3.71 -11.96 -5.94
CA GLU A 10 -3.87 -12.30 -4.53
C GLU A 10 -4.30 -11.07 -3.73
N TYR A 11 -3.64 -9.94 -3.91
CA TYR A 11 -4.02 -8.70 -3.25
C TYR A 11 -5.47 -8.30 -3.55
N LEU A 12 -5.85 -8.28 -4.83
CA LEU A 12 -7.18 -7.83 -5.25
C LEU A 12 -8.29 -8.74 -4.72
N LEU A 13 -8.08 -10.06 -4.78
CA LEU A 13 -9.02 -11.07 -4.27
C LEU A 13 -9.15 -11.03 -2.75
N THR A 14 -8.04 -10.80 -2.04
CA THR A 14 -8.02 -10.88 -0.58
C THR A 14 -8.53 -9.59 0.07
N ARG A 15 -8.40 -8.45 -0.62
CA ARG A 15 -8.83 -7.14 -0.12
C ARG A 15 -10.25 -6.76 -0.56
N GLY A 16 -10.76 -7.35 -1.64
CA GLY A 16 -12.15 -7.27 -2.06
C GLY A 16 -12.70 -5.84 -2.14
N LYS A 17 -13.87 -5.60 -1.51
CA LYS A 17 -14.54 -4.28 -1.49
C LYS A 17 -13.81 -3.22 -0.66
N GLY A 18 -12.83 -3.60 0.18
CA GLY A 18 -12.09 -2.68 1.05
C GLY A 18 -11.17 -1.72 0.30
N VAL A 19 -10.85 -2.01 -0.98
CA VAL A 19 -10.03 -1.14 -1.85
C VAL A 19 -10.83 0.05 -2.38
N ILE A 20 -12.15 -0.12 -2.55
CA ILE A 20 -13.06 0.87 -3.14
C ILE A 20 -13.00 2.24 -2.42
N PRO A 21 -13.12 2.33 -1.08
CA PRO A 21 -13.03 3.63 -0.40
C PRO A 21 -11.67 4.30 -0.60
N ASN A 22 -10.58 3.54 -0.63
CA ASN A 22 -9.24 4.09 -0.80
C ASN A 22 -9.02 4.61 -2.23
N ILE A 23 -9.59 3.95 -3.24
CA ILE A 23 -9.63 4.46 -4.62
C ILE A 23 -10.45 5.76 -4.70
N LEU A 24 -11.60 5.80 -4.02
CA LEU A 24 -12.51 6.95 -4.08
C LEU A 24 -11.87 8.19 -3.44
N ILE A 25 -11.29 8.04 -2.24
CA ILE A 25 -10.59 9.11 -1.52
C ILE A 25 -9.37 9.60 -2.30
N SER A 26 -8.54 8.68 -2.81
CA SER A 26 -7.37 9.06 -3.62
C SER A 26 -7.76 9.82 -4.87
N THR A 27 -8.84 9.42 -5.54
CA THR A 27 -9.36 10.09 -6.75
C THR A 27 -9.88 11.50 -6.46
N ILE A 28 -10.61 11.70 -5.36
CA ILE A 28 -11.08 13.03 -4.94
C ILE A 28 -9.89 13.94 -4.64
N LEU A 29 -8.93 13.47 -3.84
CA LEU A 29 -7.77 14.26 -3.45
C LEU A 29 -6.89 14.61 -4.65
N SER A 30 -6.60 13.66 -5.54
CA SER A 30 -5.82 13.94 -6.75
C SER A 30 -6.58 14.84 -7.72
N GLY A 31 -7.90 14.70 -7.81
CA GLY A 31 -8.75 15.56 -8.63
C GLY A 31 -8.60 17.03 -8.26
N PHE A 32 -8.47 17.35 -6.98
CA PHE A 32 -8.19 18.71 -6.51
C PHE A 32 -6.90 19.29 -7.12
N PHE A 33 -5.83 18.48 -7.19
CA PHE A 33 -4.57 18.89 -7.82
C PHE A 33 -4.68 19.10 -9.33
N TYR A 34 -5.64 18.45 -10.01
CA TYR A 34 -5.87 18.69 -11.44
C TYR A 34 -6.56 20.04 -11.71
N PHE A 35 -7.52 20.42 -10.86
CA PHE A 35 -8.22 21.70 -10.99
C PHE A 35 -7.38 22.90 -10.56
N THR A 36 -6.37 22.67 -9.72
CA THR A 36 -5.47 23.73 -9.27
C THR A 36 -4.37 23.91 -10.32
N THR A 37 -4.27 25.09 -10.94
CA THR A 37 -3.22 25.41 -11.92
C THR A 37 -1.86 25.54 -11.22
N LEU A 38 -1.20 24.40 -11.02
CA LEU A 38 0.09 24.32 -10.35
C LEU A 38 1.22 24.80 -11.27
N GLN A 39 2.09 25.64 -10.70
CA GLN A 39 3.32 26.06 -11.37
C GLN A 39 4.30 24.88 -11.48
N THR A 40 5.05 24.82 -12.58
CA THR A 40 5.99 23.71 -12.87
C THR A 40 7.11 23.58 -11.83
N SER A 41 7.55 24.69 -11.21
CA SER A 41 8.53 24.67 -10.12
C SER A 41 7.99 23.91 -8.90
N LEU A 42 6.75 24.19 -8.52
CA LEU A 42 6.07 23.58 -7.39
C LEU A 42 5.87 22.07 -7.60
N VAL A 43 5.57 21.65 -8.84
CA VAL A 43 5.48 20.24 -9.24
C VAL A 43 6.81 19.48 -9.04
N ILE A 44 7.93 20.10 -9.43
CA ILE A 44 9.26 19.51 -9.30
C ILE A 44 9.65 19.38 -7.82
N ASP A 45 9.40 20.42 -7.02
CA ASP A 45 9.69 20.42 -5.59
C ASP A 45 8.82 19.39 -4.84
N MET A 46 7.54 19.28 -5.20
CA MET A 46 6.64 18.25 -4.66
C MET A 46 7.10 16.84 -4.99
N SER A 47 7.56 16.58 -6.23
CA SER A 47 8.05 15.26 -6.61
C SER A 47 9.34 14.89 -5.85
N LYS A 48 10.27 15.85 -5.66
CA LYS A 48 11.47 15.63 -4.83
C LYS A 48 11.12 15.32 -3.37
N ASN A 49 10.18 16.07 -2.79
CA ASN A 49 9.70 15.82 -1.44
C ASN A 49 8.99 14.47 -1.33
N ALA A 50 8.25 14.06 -2.37
CA ALA A 50 7.60 12.76 -2.44
C ALA A 50 8.60 11.60 -2.42
N VAL A 51 9.77 11.73 -3.05
CA VAL A 51 10.85 10.72 -2.94
C VAL A 51 11.28 10.53 -1.49
N GLY A 52 11.50 11.62 -0.75
CA GLY A 52 11.86 11.56 0.67
C GLY A 52 10.79 10.88 1.51
N LEU A 53 9.52 11.28 1.33
CA LEU A 53 8.38 10.69 2.01
C LEU A 53 8.24 9.19 1.71
N LEU A 54 8.29 8.80 0.43
CA LEU A 54 8.21 7.40 0.01
C LEU A 54 9.36 6.57 0.58
N GLY A 55 10.58 7.12 0.64
CA GLY A 55 11.73 6.45 1.24
C GLY A 55 11.52 6.16 2.73
N ILE A 56 10.99 7.11 3.49
CA ILE A 56 10.66 6.94 4.91
C ILE A 56 9.57 5.87 5.08
N LEU A 57 8.48 5.95 4.30
CA LEU A 57 7.39 4.98 4.37
C LEU A 57 7.84 3.57 3.97
N LEU A 58 8.70 3.44 2.96
CA LEU A 58 9.27 2.17 2.56
C LEU A 58 10.09 1.56 3.70
N GLY A 59 11.01 2.33 4.30
CA GLY A 59 11.83 1.87 5.43
C GLY A 59 10.98 1.43 6.63
N PHE A 60 9.94 2.22 6.96
CA PHE A 60 8.97 1.86 7.99
C PHE A 60 8.24 0.54 7.66
N THR A 61 7.74 0.40 6.43
CA THR A 61 6.97 -0.77 6.00
C THR A 61 7.83 -2.04 6.01
N VAL A 62 9.08 -1.96 5.55
CA VAL A 62 10.04 -3.08 5.60
C VAL A 62 10.37 -3.46 7.05
N SER A 63 10.54 -2.49 7.94
CA SER A 63 10.78 -2.75 9.37
C SER A 63 9.58 -3.45 10.02
N LEU A 64 8.35 -2.98 9.72
CA LEU A 64 7.11 -3.59 10.19
C LEU A 64 6.95 -5.01 9.63
N PHE A 65 7.30 -5.24 8.37
CA PHE A 65 7.31 -6.56 7.76
C PHE A 65 8.28 -7.51 8.46
N ALA A 66 9.50 -7.05 8.76
CA ALA A 66 10.49 -7.82 9.49
C ALA A 66 10.00 -8.19 10.89
N ILE A 67 9.37 -7.25 11.61
CA ILE A 67 8.76 -7.52 12.92
C ILE A 67 7.68 -8.60 12.82
N ILE A 68 6.77 -8.51 11.84
CA ILE A 68 5.70 -9.49 11.65
C ILE A 68 6.24 -10.89 11.32
N LEU A 69 7.37 -10.97 10.61
CA LEU A 69 8.05 -12.24 10.34
C LEU A 69 8.81 -12.79 11.56
N SER A 70 9.43 -11.91 12.36
CA SER A 70 10.25 -12.31 13.51
C SER A 70 9.43 -12.61 14.77
N VAL A 71 8.23 -12.06 14.87
CA VAL A 71 7.35 -12.24 16.04
C VAL A 71 6.85 -13.69 16.08
N ASN A 72 7.48 -14.48 16.94
CA ASN A 72 7.02 -15.82 17.30
C ASN A 72 6.05 -15.71 18.49
N ASN A 73 4.87 -15.16 18.25
CA ASN A 73 3.84 -14.93 19.27
C ASN A 73 2.68 -15.92 19.08
N GLU A 74 2.13 -16.44 20.18
CA GLU A 74 0.98 -17.36 20.18
C GLU A 74 -0.21 -16.81 19.37
N ILE A 75 -0.37 -15.49 19.33
CA ILE A 75 -1.41 -14.78 18.56
C ILE A 75 -1.17 -14.91 17.05
N VAL A 76 0.08 -14.81 16.60
CA VAL A 76 0.46 -14.98 15.19
C VAL A 76 0.31 -16.45 14.77
N ASN A 77 0.65 -17.40 15.65
CA ASN A 77 0.41 -18.82 15.40
C ASN A 77 -1.09 -19.19 15.42
N LYS A 78 -1.92 -18.48 16.20
CA LYS A 78 -3.40 -18.57 16.14
C LYS A 78 -3.98 -17.92 14.86
N ALA A 79 -3.36 -16.88 14.31
CA ALA A 79 -3.75 -16.28 13.02
C ALA A 79 -3.39 -17.16 11.81
N LYS A 80 -2.28 -17.91 11.89
CA LYS A 80 -1.92 -18.95 10.91
C LYS A 80 -2.93 -20.11 10.85
N THR A 81 -3.69 -20.33 11.93
CA THR A 81 -4.70 -21.39 12.03
C THR A 81 -6.13 -20.91 11.77
N GLN A 82 -6.37 -19.59 11.72
CA GLN A 82 -7.62 -19.01 11.23
C GLN A 82 -7.58 -18.86 9.71
N PHE A 83 -8.16 -19.85 9.04
CA PHE A 83 -8.31 -19.88 7.60
C PHE A 83 -9.49 -19.00 7.15
N LEU A 84 -9.26 -18.16 6.15
CA LEU A 84 -10.33 -17.47 5.43
C LEU A 84 -11.10 -18.48 4.58
N GLN A 85 -12.40 -18.26 4.37
CA GLN A 85 -13.24 -19.03 3.42
C GLN A 85 -12.88 -18.74 1.94
N ILE A 86 -11.66 -18.30 1.64
CA ILE A 86 -11.19 -18.01 0.29
C ILE A 86 -10.05 -19.00 0.00
N ARG A 87 -10.26 -19.88 -0.99
CA ARG A 87 -9.26 -20.85 -1.44
C ARG A 87 -8.45 -20.26 -2.59
N PHE A 88 -7.15 -20.08 -2.38
CA PHE A 88 -6.21 -19.83 -3.47
C PHE A 88 -5.51 -21.13 -3.84
N TYR A 89 -5.61 -21.55 -5.11
CA TYR A 89 -4.85 -22.65 -5.69
C TYR A 89 -4.80 -23.96 -4.86
N ARG A 90 -5.93 -24.33 -4.24
CA ARG A 90 -6.11 -25.53 -3.37
C ARG A 90 -5.45 -25.50 -1.98
N GLN A 91 -4.91 -24.37 -1.52
CA GLN A 91 -4.48 -24.19 -0.13
C GLN A 91 -5.41 -23.22 0.63
N ASN A 92 -5.58 -23.48 1.93
CA ASN A 92 -6.37 -22.61 2.81
C ASN A 92 -5.56 -21.35 3.09
N PHE A 93 -6.08 -20.19 2.71
CA PHE A 93 -5.40 -18.91 2.90
C PHE A 93 -5.61 -18.44 4.35
N SER A 94 -4.53 -18.30 5.12
CA SER A 94 -4.64 -17.81 6.49
C SER A 94 -4.72 -16.29 6.55
N LEU A 95 -5.27 -15.74 7.64
CA LEU A 95 -5.25 -14.29 7.89
C LEU A 95 -3.82 -13.73 7.95
N TYR A 96 -2.84 -14.56 8.33
CA TYR A 96 -1.43 -14.21 8.32
C TYR A 96 -0.90 -14.06 6.89
N ASP A 97 -1.22 -14.99 5.99
CA ASP A 97 -0.79 -14.94 4.59
C ASP A 97 -1.38 -13.72 3.88
N GLN A 98 -2.62 -13.35 4.20
CA GLN A 98 -3.24 -12.09 3.74
C GLN A 98 -2.45 -10.85 4.16
N ILE A 99 -2.04 -10.77 5.43
CA ILE A 99 -1.29 -9.61 5.94
C ILE A 99 0.10 -9.55 5.30
N VAL A 100 0.80 -10.69 5.22
CA VAL A 100 2.11 -10.79 4.59
C VAL A 100 2.05 -10.41 3.11
N ALA A 101 1.07 -10.92 2.36
CA ALA A 101 0.87 -10.59 0.95
C ALA A 101 0.55 -9.10 0.76
N ASN A 102 -0.31 -8.52 1.61
CA ASN A 102 -0.66 -7.10 1.55
C ASN A 102 0.55 -6.19 1.80
N ILE A 103 1.36 -6.50 2.81
CA ILE A 103 2.56 -5.70 3.14
C ILE A 103 3.61 -5.87 2.04
N ALA A 104 3.83 -7.08 1.54
CA ALA A 104 4.74 -7.33 0.43
C ALA A 104 4.32 -6.57 -0.84
N PHE A 105 3.02 -6.52 -1.15
CA PHE A 105 2.49 -5.72 -2.24
C PHE A 105 2.79 -4.23 -2.04
N ILE A 106 2.55 -3.69 -0.85
CA ILE A 106 2.82 -2.27 -0.54
C ILE A 106 4.32 -1.93 -0.66
N ILE A 107 5.21 -2.82 -0.22
CA ILE A 107 6.67 -2.64 -0.37
C ILE A 107 7.05 -2.57 -1.86
N CYS A 108 6.48 -3.46 -2.68
CA CYS A 108 6.71 -3.45 -4.12
C CYS A 108 6.17 -2.17 -4.77
N LEU A 109 4.99 -1.72 -4.36
CA LEU A 109 4.34 -0.52 -4.85
C LEU A 109 5.16 0.73 -4.50
N PHE A 110 5.58 0.90 -3.24
CA PHE A 110 6.44 2.01 -2.83
C PHE A 110 7.77 2.02 -3.56
N SER A 111 8.39 0.84 -3.76
CA SER A 111 9.65 0.73 -4.50
C SER A 111 9.49 1.20 -5.95
N PHE A 112 8.39 0.82 -6.62
CA PHE A 112 8.07 1.28 -7.97
C PHE A 112 7.81 2.81 -8.01
N LEU A 113 7.02 3.33 -7.07
CA LEU A 113 6.69 4.75 -6.99
C LEU A 113 7.93 5.61 -6.69
N LEU A 114 8.88 5.10 -5.92
CA LEU A 114 10.12 5.81 -5.59
C LEU A 114 10.99 5.96 -6.82
N ILE A 115 11.18 4.89 -7.60
CA ILE A 115 11.91 4.94 -8.88
C ILE A 115 11.22 5.91 -9.85
N TYR A 116 9.89 5.83 -9.96
CA TYR A 116 9.13 6.73 -10.81
C TYR A 116 9.30 8.19 -10.37
N ASN A 117 9.14 8.52 -9.08
CA ASN A 117 9.28 9.89 -8.58
C ASN A 117 10.72 10.42 -8.66
N PHE A 118 11.71 9.55 -8.59
CA PHE A 118 13.10 9.94 -8.81
C PHE A 118 13.36 10.33 -10.27
N LEU A 119 12.79 9.58 -11.22
CA LEU A 119 12.93 9.84 -12.65
C LEU A 119 12.01 10.96 -13.16
N PHE A 120 10.88 11.18 -12.48
CA PHE A 120 9.85 12.14 -12.86
C PHE A 120 10.39 13.57 -13.09
N PRO A 121 11.13 14.22 -12.17
CA PRO A 121 11.63 15.59 -12.39
C PRO A 121 12.56 15.68 -13.60
N ILE A 122 13.43 14.68 -13.81
CA ILE A 122 14.38 14.63 -14.94
C ILE A 122 13.62 14.56 -16.28
N ILE A 123 12.58 13.73 -16.34
CA ILE A 123 11.78 13.52 -17.54
C ILE A 123 10.82 14.71 -17.77
N PHE A 124 10.29 15.30 -16.70
CA PHE A 124 9.35 16.41 -16.73
C PHE A 124 10.00 17.72 -17.19
N GLU A 125 11.22 18.01 -16.74
CA GLU A 125 11.99 19.18 -17.18
C GLU A 125 12.31 19.14 -18.68
N ASN A 126 12.60 17.97 -19.24
CA ASN A 126 13.02 17.82 -20.64
C ASN A 126 11.85 17.70 -21.65
N THR A 127 10.77 16.99 -21.30
CA THR A 127 9.83 16.49 -22.34
C THR A 127 8.35 16.71 -22.01
N LEU A 128 7.97 16.72 -20.74
CA LEU A 128 6.58 16.59 -20.30
C LEU A 128 5.97 17.85 -19.67
N LYS A 129 6.57 19.03 -19.84
CA LYS A 129 6.09 20.33 -19.29
C LYS A 129 4.59 20.62 -19.50
N ARG A 130 3.95 19.97 -20.47
CA ARG A 130 2.53 20.17 -20.82
C ARG A 130 1.57 19.13 -20.21
N TYR A 131 2.07 18.00 -19.70
CA TYR A 131 1.24 16.86 -19.30
C TYR A 131 1.08 16.76 -17.78
N ILE A 132 0.29 17.68 -17.23
CA ILE A 132 -0.13 17.70 -15.82
C ILE A 132 -0.80 16.38 -15.41
N ILE A 133 -1.42 15.67 -16.35
CA ILE A 133 -2.10 14.39 -16.10
C ILE A 133 -1.18 13.33 -15.48
N PHE A 134 0.09 13.25 -15.89
CA PHE A 134 1.03 12.27 -15.35
C PHE A 134 1.48 12.61 -13.92
N PHE A 135 1.53 13.90 -13.60
CA PHE A 135 1.77 14.35 -12.24
C PHE A 135 0.59 14.00 -11.34
N VAL A 136 -0.64 14.30 -11.79
CA VAL A 136 -1.86 14.00 -11.03
C VAL A 136 -2.01 12.49 -10.80
N LEU A 137 -1.75 11.67 -11.81
CA LEU A 137 -1.74 10.21 -11.65
C LEU A 137 -0.67 9.73 -10.68
N ASN A 138 0.49 10.38 -10.63
CA ASN A 138 1.52 10.05 -9.66
C ASN A 138 1.09 10.39 -8.23
N ILE A 139 0.55 11.59 -8.00
CA ILE A 139 0.01 12.00 -6.70
C ILE A 139 -1.13 11.07 -6.28
N TRP A 140 -2.02 10.70 -7.21
CA TRP A 140 -3.07 9.72 -6.98
C TRP A 140 -2.51 8.39 -6.48
N ALA A 141 -1.48 7.86 -7.16
CA ALA A 141 -0.84 6.60 -6.78
C ALA A 141 -0.16 6.69 -5.41
N ILE A 142 0.48 7.82 -5.09
CA ILE A 142 1.09 8.05 -3.76
C ILE A 142 0.03 8.01 -2.67
N ILE A 143 -1.05 8.80 -2.83
CA ILE A 143 -2.12 8.88 -1.83
C ILE A 143 -2.78 7.52 -1.65
N PHE A 144 -3.07 6.82 -2.75
CA PHE A 144 -3.59 5.47 -2.71
C PHE A 144 -2.67 4.54 -1.91
N SER A 145 -1.36 4.54 -2.19
CA SER A 145 -0.38 3.70 -1.50
C SER A 145 -0.31 3.97 0.01
N ILE A 146 -0.40 5.24 0.42
CA ILE A 146 -0.43 5.63 1.84
C ILE A 146 -1.70 5.10 2.52
N LEU A 147 -2.86 5.27 1.90
CA LEU A 147 -4.12 4.74 2.43
C LEU A 147 -4.09 3.22 2.53
N GLU A 148 -3.51 2.53 1.55
CA GLU A 148 -3.37 1.08 1.59
C GLU A 148 -2.50 0.62 2.77
N LEU A 149 -1.39 1.33 3.04
CA LEU A 149 -0.53 1.08 4.19
C LEU A 149 -1.28 1.28 5.50
N VAL A 150 -1.99 2.39 5.66
CA VAL A 150 -2.76 2.68 6.88
C VAL A 150 -3.82 1.61 7.13
N SER A 151 -4.60 1.24 6.12
CA SER A 151 -5.57 0.15 6.24
C SER A 151 -4.90 -1.19 6.61
N CYS A 152 -3.70 -1.47 6.09
CA CYS A 152 -2.97 -2.69 6.44
C CYS A 152 -2.53 -2.69 7.91
N ILE A 153 -2.04 -1.57 8.42
CA ILE A 153 -1.65 -1.39 9.82
C ILE A 153 -2.87 -1.54 10.74
N ILE A 154 -4.00 -0.91 10.38
CA ILE A 154 -5.24 -1.01 11.14
C ILE A 154 -5.75 -2.45 11.18
N ASN A 155 -5.75 -3.15 10.04
CA ASN A 155 -6.16 -4.55 9.97
C ASN A 155 -5.26 -5.44 10.83
N TYR A 156 -3.95 -5.23 10.79
CA TYR A 156 -3.00 -5.94 11.66
C TYR A 156 -3.28 -5.63 13.15
N TYR A 157 -3.45 -4.36 13.50
CA TYR A 157 -3.75 -3.94 14.86
C TYR A 157 -5.06 -4.54 15.38
N LEU A 158 -6.14 -4.50 14.60
CA LEU A 158 -7.43 -5.10 14.94
C LEU A 158 -7.34 -6.61 15.07
N LEU A 159 -6.51 -7.28 14.25
CA LEU A 159 -6.29 -8.72 14.39
C LEU A 159 -5.55 -9.06 15.69
N VAL A 160 -4.60 -8.23 16.11
CA VAL A 160 -3.87 -8.43 17.38
C VAL A 160 -4.74 -8.09 18.59
N THR A 161 -5.57 -7.03 18.51
CA THR A 161 -6.35 -6.51 19.65
C THR A 161 -7.76 -7.10 19.77
N GLY A 162 -8.43 -7.39 18.65
CA GLY A 162 -9.81 -7.88 18.60
C GLY A 162 -10.03 -9.28 19.16
N LYS A 163 -8.96 -10.00 19.55
CA LYS A 163 -9.09 -11.27 20.28
C LYS A 163 -9.11 -11.11 21.81
N ASN A 164 -8.73 -9.95 22.35
CA ASN A 164 -8.78 -9.71 23.79
C ASN A 164 -10.21 -9.57 24.33
N GLU A 165 -11.22 -9.27 23.49
CA GLU A 165 -12.62 -9.19 23.93
C GLU A 165 -13.30 -10.57 24.03
N ASN A 166 -12.84 -11.58 23.28
CA ASN A 166 -13.44 -12.92 23.29
C ASN A 166 -12.77 -13.90 24.27
N SER A 167 -11.74 -13.47 25.01
CA SER A 167 -11.08 -14.29 26.06
C SER A 167 -11.53 -13.98 27.48
N THR A 168 -12.52 -13.10 27.66
CA THR A 168 -13.09 -12.73 28.97
C THR A 168 -14.49 -13.34 29.19
N GLN A 169 -14.86 -14.35 28.40
CA GLN A 169 -16.10 -15.12 28.52
C GLN A 169 -15.83 -16.63 28.49
N THR A 170 -15.01 -17.12 29.41
CA THR A 170 -15.01 -18.53 29.86
C THR A 170 -14.63 -18.58 31.32
#